data_AF-A0A0Q6J3X8-F1
#
_entry.id   AF-A0A0Q6J3X8-F1
#
_cell.length_a   1.000
_cell.length_b   1.000
_cell.length_c   1.000
_cell.angle_alpha   90.00
_cell.angle_beta   90.00
_cell.angle_gamma   90.00
#
_symmetry.space_group_name_H-M   'P 1'
#
loop_
_entity.id
_entity.type
_entity.pdbx_description
1 polymer ?
#
loop_
_entity_poly.entity_id
_entity_poly.type
_entity_poly.pdbx_seq_one_letter_code
_entity_poly.pdbx_strand_id
1 'polypeptide(L)'
;MTRHAKTFIVLGLLCLAGCANDAPEAAVPTETPATTTTSSAPVGPSVPTGPDAVAADDLFIAGLDSGAVEYTDPATMKILGRGICTELQQGQPVIAEVDAVTTGSRGKWDESAAGAIVGTAIGAYCPEFRALLPP
;
A
#
# COMPACT_ATOMS: atom_id res chain seq x y z
N MET A 1 1.54 37.80 30.42
CA MET A 1 0.18 37.33 30.80
C MET A 1 -0.49 37.01 29.47
N THR A 2 -0.88 35.79 29.11
CA THR A 2 -1.76 34.86 29.85
C THR A 2 -1.56 33.43 29.31
N ARG A 3 -1.43 32.46 30.22
CA ARG A 3 -1.36 31.01 29.93
C ARG A 3 -2.78 30.47 29.77
N HIS A 4 -3.05 29.66 28.76
CA HIS A 4 -4.24 28.81 28.75
C HIS A 4 -3.86 27.37 29.10
N ALA A 5 -3.93 27.13 30.41
CA ALA A 5 -4.08 25.82 31.00
C ALA A 5 -5.54 25.37 30.82
N LYS A 6 -5.76 24.15 30.35
CA LYS A 6 -7.02 23.43 30.60
C LYS A 6 -6.74 21.94 30.70
N THR A 7 -6.25 21.58 31.88
CA THR A 7 -6.28 20.23 32.45
C THR A 7 -7.65 19.99 33.04
N PHE A 8 -8.32 18.88 32.69
CA PHE A 8 -9.43 18.22 33.39
C PHE A 8 -9.88 17.06 32.47
N ILE A 9 -10.09 15.79 32.83
CA ILE A 9 -10.09 14.98 34.07
C ILE A 9 -9.84 13.54 33.62
N VAL A 10 -8.97 12.84 34.35
CA VAL A 10 -8.85 11.39 34.40
C VAL A 10 -9.95 10.86 35.33
N LEU A 11 -10.83 9.95 34.89
CA LEU A 11 -11.30 8.80 35.69
C LEU A 11 -12.30 7.94 34.90
N GLY A 12 -12.06 6.63 34.87
CA GLY A 12 -13.02 5.65 34.36
C GLY A 12 -12.47 4.23 34.27
N LEU A 13 -11.79 3.76 35.32
CA LEU A 13 -11.42 2.37 35.53
C LEU A 13 -12.68 1.51 35.78
N LEU A 14 -12.54 0.20 35.48
CA LEU A 14 -13.17 -0.96 36.13
C LEU A 14 -14.29 -1.71 35.37
N CYS A 15 -13.91 -2.85 34.78
CA CYS A 15 -14.65 -4.12 34.94
C CYS A 15 -13.65 -5.29 34.91
N LEU A 16 -13.48 -5.93 36.08
CA LEU A 16 -12.77 -7.18 36.29
C LEU A 16 -13.76 -8.35 36.13
N ALA A 17 -13.41 -9.35 35.32
CA ALA A 17 -13.72 -10.77 35.48
C ALA A 17 -12.99 -11.48 34.32
N GLY A 18 -12.02 -12.37 34.51
CA GLY A 18 -11.97 -13.43 35.51
C GLY A 18 -12.39 -14.74 34.85
N CYS A 19 -11.46 -15.40 34.14
CA CYS A 19 -11.46 -16.85 33.88
C CYS A 19 -9.99 -17.28 33.85
N ALA A 20 -9.42 -17.45 35.04
CA ALA A 20 -8.26 -18.32 35.22
C ALA A 20 -8.78 -19.76 35.11
N ASN A 21 -8.29 -20.51 34.12
CA ASN A 21 -8.44 -21.96 34.09
C ASN A 21 -7.03 -22.54 33.97
N ASP A 22 -6.41 -22.73 35.14
CA ASP A 22 -5.18 -23.49 35.32
C ASP A 22 -5.61 -24.94 35.60
N ALA A 23 -5.27 -25.86 34.70
CA ALA A 23 -5.37 -27.30 34.92
C ALA A 23 -4.08 -27.97 34.40
N PRO A 24 -3.48 -28.91 35.16
CA PRO A 24 -2.09 -29.30 34.98
C PRO A 24 -1.91 -30.42 33.95
N GLU A 25 -0.82 -30.26 33.20
CA GLU A 25 0.13 -31.24 32.67
C GLU A 25 -0.24 -32.73 32.57
N ALA A 26 -0.32 -33.23 31.33
CA ALA A 26 0.25 -34.53 30.94
C ALA A 26 0.62 -34.52 29.44
N ALA A 27 1.91 -34.24 29.18
CA ALA A 27 2.77 -34.54 28.03
C ALA A 27 2.16 -35.04 26.69
N VAL A 28 2.51 -34.39 25.56
CA VAL A 28 3.53 -34.80 24.55
C VAL A 28 3.82 -33.59 23.60
N PRO A 29 5.08 -33.24 23.26
CA PRO A 29 5.42 -32.06 22.45
C PRO A 29 5.52 -32.35 20.93
N THR A 30 5.59 -31.27 20.12
CA THR A 30 5.94 -31.19 18.68
C THR A 30 4.70 -31.35 17.75
N GLU A 31 4.16 -30.37 17.02
CA GLU A 31 4.71 -29.17 16.36
C GLU A 31 3.83 -27.93 16.59
N THR A 32 4.48 -26.77 16.63
CA THR A 32 3.92 -25.44 16.91
C THR A 32 2.85 -25.01 15.90
N PRO A 33 1.71 -24.47 16.38
CA PRO A 33 0.66 -23.87 15.56
C PRO A 33 1.09 -22.48 15.09
N ALA A 34 1.21 -22.27 13.78
CA ALA A 34 1.24 -20.90 13.24
C ALA A 34 -0.20 -20.39 13.11
N THR A 35 -0.72 -20.01 14.27
CA THR A 35 -1.77 -19.02 14.50
C THR A 35 -1.80 -17.99 13.36
N THR A 36 -2.95 -17.84 12.72
CA THR A 36 -3.28 -16.68 11.89
C THR A 36 -3.17 -15.43 12.73
N THR A 37 -2.00 -14.79 12.71
CA THR A 37 -1.81 -13.43 13.21
C THR A 37 -2.56 -12.51 12.25
N THR A 38 -3.83 -12.22 12.56
CA THR A 38 -4.48 -11.02 12.04
C THR A 38 -3.76 -9.83 12.65
N SER A 39 -2.72 -9.36 11.96
CA SER A 39 -2.00 -8.15 12.30
C SER A 39 -2.86 -6.96 11.87
N SER A 40 -3.66 -6.43 12.79
CA SER A 40 -4.27 -5.11 12.65
C SER A 40 -3.21 -4.05 12.96
N ALA A 41 -2.20 -3.93 12.11
CA ALA A 41 -1.39 -2.73 12.04
C ALA A 41 -2.18 -1.64 11.30
N PRO A 42 -2.05 -0.35 11.65
CA PRO A 42 -2.54 0.71 10.78
C PRO A 42 -1.87 0.53 9.42
N VAL A 43 -2.67 0.30 8.37
CA VAL A 43 -2.20 0.15 6.99
C VAL A 43 -1.71 1.53 6.54
N GLY A 44 -0.45 1.83 6.85
CA GLY A 44 0.27 2.92 6.22
C GLY A 44 0.51 2.57 4.75
N PRO A 45 0.62 3.58 3.86
CA PRO A 45 0.87 3.34 2.45
C PRO A 45 2.21 2.62 2.32
N SER A 46 2.20 1.43 1.71
CA SER A 46 3.39 0.58 1.61
C SER A 46 3.39 -0.17 0.28
N VAL A 47 4.51 -0.06 -0.45
CA VAL A 47 4.71 -0.79 -1.70
C VAL A 47 4.89 -2.29 -1.40
N PRO A 48 4.23 -3.21 -2.12
CA PRO A 48 4.39 -4.65 -1.95
C PRO A 48 5.86 -5.12 -2.01
N THR A 49 6.21 -6.08 -1.16
CA THR A 49 7.56 -6.70 -1.12
C THR A 49 7.46 -8.23 -1.18
N GLY A 50 8.56 -8.91 -1.55
CA GLY A 50 8.58 -10.37 -1.63
C GLY A 50 7.57 -10.95 -2.64
N PRO A 51 6.87 -12.05 -2.31
CA PRO A 51 5.89 -12.68 -3.20
C PRO A 51 4.74 -11.77 -3.62
N ASP A 52 4.26 -10.90 -2.71
CA ASP A 52 3.18 -9.94 -3.00
C ASP A 52 3.61 -8.94 -4.07
N ALA A 53 4.92 -8.64 -4.13
CA ALA A 53 5.48 -7.79 -5.15
C ALA A 53 5.47 -8.41 -6.54
N VAL A 54 5.63 -9.74 -6.63
CA VAL A 54 5.52 -10.47 -7.90
C VAL A 54 4.07 -10.45 -8.38
N ALA A 55 3.11 -10.70 -7.48
CA ALA A 55 1.69 -10.61 -7.83
C ALA A 55 1.29 -9.19 -8.28
N ALA A 56 1.79 -8.16 -7.59
CA ALA A 56 1.57 -6.77 -7.98
C ALA A 56 2.20 -6.44 -9.34
N ASP A 57 3.40 -6.95 -9.62
CA ASP A 57 4.04 -6.80 -10.93
C ASP A 57 3.21 -7.42 -12.06
N ASP A 58 2.63 -8.60 -11.83
CA ASP A 58 1.81 -9.28 -12.83
C ASP A 58 0.48 -8.54 -13.04
N LEU A 59 -0.14 -8.04 -11.97
CA LEU A 59 -1.33 -7.18 -12.07
C LEU A 59 -1.05 -5.88 -12.82
N PHE A 60 0.11 -5.26 -12.58
CA PHE A 60 0.51 -4.04 -13.26
C PHE A 60 0.66 -4.27 -14.77
N ILE A 61 1.41 -5.30 -15.17
CA ILE A 61 1.60 -5.64 -16.59
C ILE A 61 0.26 -6.00 -17.26
N ALA A 62 -0.55 -6.85 -16.63
CA ALA A 62 -1.87 -7.19 -17.15
C ALA A 62 -2.77 -5.96 -17.33
N GLY A 63 -2.69 -5.00 -16.41
CA GLY A 63 -3.41 -3.73 -16.53
C GLY A 63 -2.93 -2.89 -17.72
N LEU A 64 -1.62 -2.76 -17.93
CA LEU A 64 -1.05 -2.06 -19.09
C LEU A 64 -1.49 -2.69 -20.41
N ASP A 65 -1.45 -4.02 -20.49
CA ASP A 65 -1.86 -4.79 -21.67
C ASP A 65 -3.35 -4.58 -21.96
N SER A 66 -4.19 -4.62 -20.91
CA SER A 66 -5.63 -4.37 -21.05
C SER A 66 -5.97 -2.94 -21.47
N GLY A 67 -5.12 -1.98 -21.07
CA GLY A 67 -5.20 -0.57 -21.45
C GLY A 67 -4.58 -0.26 -22.81
N ALA A 68 -4.07 -1.26 -23.53
CA ALA A 68 -3.35 -1.10 -24.80
C ALA A 68 -2.19 -0.08 -24.73
N VAL A 69 -1.50 -0.03 -23.59
CA VAL A 69 -0.30 0.80 -23.43
C VAL A 69 0.86 0.09 -24.12
N GLU A 70 1.46 0.75 -25.11
CA GLU A 70 2.63 0.22 -25.80
C GLU A 70 3.90 0.36 -24.94
N TYR A 71 4.60 -0.75 -24.70
CA TYR A 71 5.90 -0.76 -24.03
C TYR A 71 6.77 -1.92 -24.55
N THR A 72 8.09 -1.73 -24.54
CA THR A 72 9.04 -2.71 -25.11
C THR A 72 9.64 -3.65 -24.06
N ASP A 73 9.76 -3.18 -22.82
CA ASP A 73 10.41 -3.93 -21.75
C ASP A 73 9.53 -3.98 -20.50
N PRO A 74 8.90 -5.13 -20.19
CA PRO A 74 8.11 -5.31 -18.98
C PRO A 74 8.91 -5.07 -17.70
N ALA A 75 10.21 -5.36 -17.69
CA ALA A 75 11.04 -5.17 -16.49
C ALA A 75 11.20 -3.68 -16.16
N THR A 76 11.50 -2.85 -17.16
CA THR A 76 11.51 -1.39 -17.03
C THR A 76 10.16 -0.85 -16.56
N MET A 77 9.05 -1.39 -17.09
CA MET A 77 7.71 -0.98 -16.65
C MET A 77 7.47 -1.27 -15.17
N LYS A 78 7.83 -2.46 -14.68
CA LYS A 78 7.69 -2.82 -13.26
C LYS A 78 8.49 -1.88 -12.35
N ILE A 79 9.70 -1.50 -12.75
CA ILE A 79 10.51 -0.50 -12.02
C ILE A 79 9.80 0.86 -11.99
N LEU A 80 9.30 1.31 -13.14
CA LEU A 80 8.56 2.57 -13.25
C LEU A 80 7.31 2.57 -12.35
N GLY A 81 6.49 1.52 -12.41
CA GLY A 81 5.26 1.40 -11.63
C GLY A 81 5.49 1.43 -10.12
N ARG A 82 6.53 0.74 -9.64
CA ARG A 82 6.95 0.80 -8.23
C ARG A 82 7.49 2.18 -7.85
N GLY A 83 8.21 2.83 -8.77
CA GLY A 83 8.73 4.20 -8.62
C GLY A 83 7.61 5.21 -8.39
N ILE A 84 6.60 5.23 -9.27
CA ILE A 84 5.41 6.10 -9.15
C ILE A 84 4.81 5.99 -7.74
N CYS A 85 4.62 4.77 -7.28
CA CYS A 85 4.04 4.54 -5.96
C CYS A 85 4.92 5.04 -4.80
N THR A 86 6.23 4.91 -4.95
CA THR A 86 7.22 5.44 -3.98
C THR A 86 7.19 6.96 -3.93
N GLU A 87 7.02 7.63 -5.07
CA GLU A 87 6.93 9.09 -5.15
C GLU A 87 5.62 9.63 -4.56
N LEU A 88 4.49 8.94 -4.80
CA LEU A 88 3.22 9.26 -4.16
C LEU A 88 3.28 9.12 -2.62
N GLN A 89 3.98 8.11 -2.12
CA GLN A 89 4.24 7.95 -0.68
C GLN A 89 5.07 9.08 -0.09
N GLN A 90 5.92 9.72 -0.90
CA GLN A 90 6.69 10.90 -0.52
C GLN A 90 5.89 12.21 -0.65
N GLY A 91 4.63 12.13 -1.10
CA GLY A 91 3.72 13.26 -1.21
C GLY A 91 3.70 13.94 -2.57
N GLN A 92 4.28 13.32 -3.63
CA GLN A 92 4.02 13.81 -4.99
C GLN A 92 2.53 13.69 -5.32
N PRO A 93 1.92 14.70 -5.95
CA PRO A 93 0.56 14.59 -6.44
C PRO A 93 0.53 13.73 -7.71
N VAL A 94 -0.56 12.98 -7.90
CA VAL A 94 -0.77 12.10 -9.07
C VAL A 94 -0.56 12.84 -10.40
N ILE A 95 -0.99 14.10 -10.50
CA ILE A 95 -0.81 14.89 -11.73
C ILE A 95 0.68 15.12 -12.07
N ALA A 96 1.53 15.30 -11.06
CA ALA A 96 2.96 15.45 -11.29
C ALA A 96 3.61 14.15 -11.76
N GLU A 97 3.14 12.99 -11.29
CA GLU A 97 3.57 11.68 -11.80
C GLU A 97 3.19 11.49 -13.27
N VAL A 98 1.97 11.87 -13.65
CA VAL A 98 1.52 11.83 -15.04
C VAL A 98 2.38 12.74 -15.92
N ASP A 99 2.66 13.97 -15.47
CA ASP A 99 3.53 14.91 -16.18
C ASP A 99 4.96 14.37 -16.32
N ALA A 100 5.49 13.75 -15.25
CA ALA A 100 6.82 13.17 -15.22
C ALA A 100 6.94 11.97 -16.18
N VAL A 101 5.95 11.07 -16.20
CA VAL A 101 5.89 9.95 -17.15
C VAL A 101 5.78 10.47 -18.58
N THR A 102 4.88 11.42 -18.83
CA THR A 102 4.69 12.03 -20.17
C THR A 102 6.00 12.63 -20.69
N THR A 103 6.62 13.50 -19.90
CA THR A 103 7.85 14.22 -20.27
C THR A 103 9.05 13.27 -20.35
N GLY A 104 9.20 12.38 -19.37
CA GLY A 104 10.30 11.41 -19.28
C GLY A 104 10.26 10.36 -20.39
N SER A 105 9.09 10.10 -20.96
CA SER A 105 8.93 9.17 -22.08
C SER A 105 9.54 9.66 -23.41
N ARG A 106 9.88 10.96 -23.50
CA ARG A 106 10.40 11.61 -24.71
C ARG A 106 9.50 11.44 -25.94
N GLY A 107 8.19 11.51 -25.72
CA GLY A 107 7.17 11.41 -26.78
C GLY A 107 6.73 9.97 -27.09
N LYS A 108 7.18 8.98 -26.32
CA LYS A 108 6.67 7.60 -26.43
C LYS A 108 5.23 7.49 -25.91
N TRP A 109 4.90 8.20 -24.84
CA TRP A 109 3.57 8.23 -24.24
C TRP A 109 3.06 9.66 -24.18
N ASP A 110 1.83 9.85 -24.66
CA ASP A 110 1.08 11.07 -24.40
C ASP A 110 0.51 11.07 -22.99
N GLU A 111 -0.16 12.17 -22.61
CA GLU A 111 -0.75 12.34 -21.28
C GLU A 111 -1.78 11.25 -20.96
N SER A 112 -2.53 10.77 -21.96
CA SER A 112 -3.51 9.70 -21.78
C SER A 112 -2.85 8.37 -21.45
N ALA A 113 -1.82 7.99 -22.21
CA ALA A 113 -1.06 6.77 -21.95
C ALA A 113 -0.29 6.86 -20.61
N ALA A 114 0.28 8.02 -20.29
CA ALA A 114 0.91 8.27 -19.01
C ALA A 114 -0.09 8.16 -17.83
N GLY A 115 -1.29 8.72 -17.99
CA GLY A 115 -2.38 8.58 -17.03
C GLY A 115 -2.78 7.11 -16.82
N ALA A 116 -2.87 6.33 -17.90
CA ALA A 116 -3.14 4.89 -17.81
C ALA A 116 -2.02 4.14 -17.06
N ILE A 117 -0.75 4.48 -17.31
CA ILE A 117 0.40 3.89 -16.59
C ILE A 117 0.32 4.20 -15.10
N VAL A 118 0.13 5.47 -14.73
CA VAL A 118 0.04 5.92 -13.34
C VAL A 118 -1.16 5.31 -12.63
N GLY A 119 -2.34 5.31 -13.27
CA GLY A 119 -3.55 4.70 -12.72
C GLY A 119 -3.42 3.20 -12.50
N THR A 120 -2.80 2.50 -13.45
CA THR A 120 -2.53 1.06 -13.33
C THR A 120 -1.52 0.78 -12.22
N ALA A 121 -0.46 1.60 -12.10
CA ALA A 121 0.53 1.50 -11.04
C ALA A 121 -0.10 1.69 -9.66
N ILE A 122 -0.95 2.71 -9.49
CA ILE A 122 -1.73 2.93 -8.27
C ILE A 122 -2.61 1.71 -7.97
N GLY A 123 -3.28 1.15 -8.98
CA GLY A 123 -4.12 -0.03 -8.80
C GLY A 123 -3.36 -1.27 -8.33
N ALA A 124 -2.12 -1.45 -8.80
CA ALA A 124 -1.31 -2.64 -8.51
C ALA A 124 -0.46 -2.51 -7.24
N TYR A 125 0.18 -1.35 -7.04
CA TYR A 125 1.22 -1.17 -6.03
C TYR A 125 0.81 -0.31 -4.83
N CYS A 126 -0.16 0.59 -4.95
CA CYS A 126 -0.66 1.40 -3.83
C CYS A 126 -2.14 1.74 -3.99
N PRO A 127 -3.02 0.74 -3.79
CA PRO A 127 -4.45 0.88 -3.98
C PRO A 127 -5.10 1.96 -3.09
N GLU A 128 -4.43 2.38 -2.02
CA GLU A 128 -4.84 3.48 -1.14
C GLU A 128 -4.92 4.84 -1.85
N PHE A 129 -4.16 5.06 -2.93
CA PHE A 129 -4.21 6.31 -3.70
C PHE A 129 -5.28 6.32 -4.80
N ARG A 130 -6.07 5.24 -4.95
CA ARG A 130 -7.12 5.18 -5.98
C ARG A 130 -8.13 6.32 -5.89
N ALA A 131 -8.41 6.81 -4.69
CA ALA A 131 -9.33 7.93 -4.48
C ALA A 131 -8.81 9.27 -5.05
N LEU A 132 -7.53 9.34 -5.42
CA LEU A 132 -6.90 10.51 -6.04
C LEU A 132 -6.98 10.48 -7.57
N LEU A 133 -7.43 9.37 -8.15
CA LEU A 133 -7.61 9.26 -9.60
C LEU A 133 -8.86 10.03 -10.03
N PRO A 134 -8.82 10.71 -11.19
CA PRO A 134 -10.04 11.27 -11.78
C PRO A 134 -11.05 10.16 -12.11
N PRO A 135 -12.36 10.46 -12.05
CA PRO A 135 -13.43 9.50 -12.35
C PRO A 135 -13.51 9.12 -13.83
#